data_AF-A0A8D3XYD0-F1
#
_entry.id   AF-A0A8D3XYD0-F1
#
_cell.length_a   1.000
_cell.length_b   1.000
_cell.length_c   1.000
_cell.angle_alpha   90.00
_cell.angle_beta   90.00
_cell.angle_gamma   90.00
#
_symmetry.space_group_name_H-M   'P 1'
#
loop_
_entity.id
_entity.type
_entity.pdbx_description
1 polymer ?
#
loop_
_entity_poly.entity_id
_entity_poly.type
_entity_poly.pdbx_seq_one_letter_code
_entity_poly.pdbx_strand_id
1 'polypeptide(L)'
;MTESDRPRFRIDADRQAPSRRVRYVETNRPDDGSCTLCQLDDENPAPLETPMTQDAHDNEEDEVFAQATLLEAIENQLESGEPPAAQATLNKLTLVGYEREESLEMMALVLANEIQSMLAEDRPFDAARYESLLRALPELPE
;
A
#
# COMPACT_ATOMS: atom_id res chain seq x y z
N MET A 1 24.83 10.39 -36.08
CA MET A 1 23.99 9.23 -36.42
C MET A 1 22.92 9.17 -35.34
N THR A 2 21.70 9.56 -35.70
CA THR A 2 20.56 9.53 -34.78
C THR A 2 20.22 8.07 -34.46
N GLU A 3 19.78 7.82 -33.23
CA GLU A 3 19.58 6.48 -32.65
C GLU A 3 18.60 5.57 -33.43
N SER A 4 17.84 6.16 -34.35
CA SER A 4 16.82 5.50 -35.19
C SER A 4 17.35 4.60 -36.33
N ASP A 5 18.66 4.56 -36.59
CA ASP A 5 19.20 3.92 -37.80
C ASP A 5 19.99 2.62 -37.53
N ARG A 6 19.68 1.92 -36.43
CA ARG A 6 20.22 0.57 -36.19
C ARG A 6 19.29 -0.48 -36.81
N PRO A 7 19.76 -1.31 -37.76
CA PRO A 7 18.91 -2.29 -38.43
C PRO A 7 18.40 -3.34 -37.43
N ARG A 8 17.08 -3.65 -37.51
CA ARG A 8 16.38 -4.62 -36.64
C ARG A 8 16.72 -6.08 -36.90
N PHE A 9 17.63 -6.34 -37.81
CA PHE A 9 18.08 -7.67 -38.14
C PHE A 9 19.58 -7.78 -37.95
N ARG A 10 20.01 -8.94 -37.47
CA ARG A 10 21.43 -9.31 -37.49
C ARG A 10 21.63 -10.30 -38.63
N ILE A 11 22.60 -10.00 -39.49
CA ILE A 11 23.05 -10.93 -40.52
C ILE A 11 24.27 -11.66 -39.97
N ASP A 12 24.11 -12.95 -39.70
CA ASP A 12 25.25 -13.81 -39.44
C ASP A 12 25.74 -14.34 -40.79
N ALA A 13 26.96 -13.94 -41.16
CA ALA A 13 27.65 -14.42 -42.34
C ALA A 13 28.87 -15.24 -41.92
N ASP A 14 28.70 -16.55 -41.83
CA ASP A 14 29.82 -17.48 -41.68
C ASP A 14 30.53 -17.64 -43.04
N ARG A 15 31.85 -17.48 -43.08
CA ARG A 15 32.63 -17.54 -44.33
C ARG A 15 32.69 -18.94 -44.93
N GLN A 16 32.31 -19.97 -44.17
CA GLN A 16 32.27 -21.36 -44.62
C GLN A 16 30.87 -21.85 -45.03
N ALA A 17 29.83 -21.03 -44.87
CA ALA A 17 28.46 -21.39 -45.26
C ALA A 17 28.06 -20.77 -46.61
N PRO A 18 27.42 -21.52 -47.52
CA PRO A 18 26.99 -21.00 -48.83
C PRO A 18 25.75 -20.08 -48.75
N SER A 19 25.16 -19.87 -47.57
CA SER A 19 23.97 -19.06 -47.38
C SER A 19 24.11 -18.12 -46.17
N ARG A 20 23.62 -16.88 -46.30
CA ARG A 20 23.56 -15.91 -45.19
C ARG A 20 22.24 -16.04 -44.46
N ARG A 21 22.28 -16.03 -43.11
CA ARG A 21 21.07 -16.12 -42.28
C ARG A 21 20.74 -14.75 -41.69
N VAL A 22 19.51 -14.31 -41.92
CA VAL A 22 18.97 -13.07 -41.35
C VAL A 22 18.10 -13.43 -40.16
N ARG A 23 18.33 -12.80 -39.00
CA ARG A 23 17.47 -12.92 -37.82
C ARG A 23 16.85 -11.57 -37.52
N TYR A 24 15.52 -11.51 -37.50
CA TYR A 24 14.77 -10.35 -37.03
C TYR A 24 14.74 -10.33 -35.50
N VAL A 25 14.94 -9.15 -34.92
CA VAL A 25 14.85 -8.90 -33.48
C VAL A 25 13.48 -8.26 -33.22
N GLU A 26 12.66 -8.89 -32.39
CA GLU A 26 11.40 -8.31 -31.95
C GLU A 26 11.66 -7.09 -31.08
N THR A 27 10.93 -6.00 -31.35
CA THR A 27 11.15 -4.71 -30.72
C THR A 27 9.82 -3.97 -30.61
N ASN A 28 9.59 -3.29 -29.49
CA ASN A 28 8.34 -2.56 -29.19
C ASN A 28 8.18 -1.22 -29.96
N ARG A 29 9.08 -0.89 -30.89
CA ARG A 29 9.09 0.42 -31.57
C ARG A 29 8.86 0.26 -33.07
N PRO A 30 7.66 0.38 -33.64
CA PRO A 30 7.44 0.10 -35.06
C PRO A 30 8.23 1.03 -36.00
N ASP A 31 8.39 0.62 -37.27
CA ASP A 31 9.24 1.28 -38.28
C ASP A 31 8.68 2.62 -38.77
N ASP A 32 7.39 2.86 -38.58
CA ASP A 32 6.70 4.12 -38.91
C ASP A 32 6.82 5.18 -37.81
N GLY A 33 7.59 4.89 -36.74
CA GLY A 33 7.83 5.79 -35.62
C GLY A 33 6.69 5.83 -34.59
N SER A 34 5.61 5.07 -34.78
CA SER A 34 4.45 5.03 -33.86
C SER A 34 4.72 4.13 -32.64
N CYS A 35 5.62 4.55 -31.76
CA CYS A 35 5.87 3.82 -30.51
C CYS A 35 4.64 3.86 -29.60
N THR A 36 3.88 2.77 -29.54
CA THR A 36 2.67 2.65 -28.70
C THR A 36 2.99 2.80 -27.21
N LEU A 37 4.13 2.26 -26.76
CA LEU A 37 4.58 2.42 -25.37
C LEU A 37 4.85 3.90 -25.04
N CYS A 38 5.46 4.63 -25.97
CA CYS A 38 5.79 6.04 -25.80
C CYS A 38 4.53 6.92 -25.79
N GLN A 39 3.52 6.58 -26.62
CA GLN A 39 2.23 7.26 -26.59
C GLN A 39 1.51 7.10 -25.24
N LEU A 40 1.60 5.90 -24.64
CA LEU A 40 1.01 5.65 -23.32
C LEU A 40 1.70 6.46 -22.21
N ASP A 41 3.01 6.63 -22.28
CA ASP A 41 3.77 7.47 -21.33
C ASP A 41 3.42 8.97 -21.47
N ASP A 42 3.15 9.44 -22.71
CA ASP A 42 2.69 10.81 -22.97
C ASP A 42 1.23 11.05 -22.52
N GLU A 43 0.34 10.05 -22.71
CA GLU A 43 -1.08 10.13 -22.33
C GLU A 43 -1.30 9.95 -20.82
N ASN A 44 -0.40 9.24 -20.13
CA ASN A 44 -0.44 9.03 -18.70
C ASN A 44 0.91 9.42 -18.07
N PRO A 45 1.24 10.73 -18.04
CA PRO A 45 2.48 11.18 -17.46
C PRO A 45 2.53 10.73 -16.00
N ALA A 46 3.68 10.21 -15.57
CA ALA A 46 3.93 10.01 -14.15
C ALA A 46 3.60 11.32 -13.41
N PRO A 47 2.96 11.27 -12.23
CA PRO A 47 2.75 12.47 -11.43
C PRO A 47 4.10 13.16 -11.29
N LEU A 48 4.17 14.43 -11.69
CA LEU A 48 5.35 15.24 -11.52
C LEU A 48 5.72 15.13 -10.04
N GLU A 49 6.90 14.56 -9.75
CA GLU A 49 7.49 14.63 -8.43
C GLU A 49 7.73 16.11 -8.14
N THR A 50 6.75 16.76 -7.53
CA THR A 50 6.96 18.03 -6.86
C THR A 50 8.11 17.82 -5.88
N PRO A 51 9.18 18.62 -5.95
CA PRO A 51 10.26 18.49 -5.00
C PRO A 51 9.65 18.74 -3.62
N MET A 52 9.85 17.77 -2.73
CA MET A 52 9.38 17.82 -1.34
C MET A 52 9.99 19.02 -0.62
N THR A 53 9.37 20.19 -0.78
CA THR A 53 9.41 21.23 0.25
C THR A 53 8.55 20.71 1.39
N GLN A 54 9.22 20.03 2.33
CA GLN A 54 8.73 19.74 3.67
C GLN A 54 8.35 21.07 4.34
N ASP A 55 7.08 21.41 4.25
CA ASP A 55 6.45 22.49 5.01
C ASP A 55 5.33 21.86 5.83
N ALA A 56 5.69 21.34 7.01
CA ALA A 56 4.95 21.19 8.29
C ALA A 56 3.42 20.98 8.36
N HIS A 57 2.71 20.78 7.25
CA HIS A 57 1.25 20.62 7.15
C HIS A 57 0.80 19.20 6.80
N ASP A 58 1.72 18.30 6.39
CA ASP A 58 1.40 16.89 6.08
C ASP A 58 1.09 16.05 7.34
N ASN A 59 1.72 16.33 8.49
CA ASN A 59 1.62 15.43 9.65
C ASN A 59 0.21 15.35 10.26
N GLU A 60 -0.53 16.47 10.31
CA GLU A 60 -1.88 16.49 10.89
C GLU A 60 -2.91 15.80 9.97
N GLU A 61 -2.77 15.96 8.65
CA GLU A 61 -3.63 15.28 7.69
C GLU A 61 -3.39 13.76 7.71
N ASP A 62 -2.12 13.34 7.79
CA ASP A 62 -1.73 11.94 7.90
C ASP A 62 -2.24 11.29 9.21
N GLU A 63 -2.17 12.01 10.34
CA GLU A 63 -2.65 11.51 11.63
C GLU A 63 -4.18 11.32 11.65
N VAL A 64 -4.92 12.29 11.10
CA VAL A 64 -6.38 12.18 10.96
C VAL A 64 -6.76 11.04 10.03
N PHE A 65 -6.03 10.85 8.94
CA PHE A 65 -6.24 9.73 8.02
C PHE A 65 -5.99 8.37 8.69
N ALA A 66 -4.91 8.26 9.47
CA ALA A 66 -4.61 7.05 10.23
C ALA A 66 -5.71 6.73 11.25
N GLN A 67 -6.18 7.74 11.99
CA GLN A 67 -7.27 7.57 12.96
C GLN A 67 -8.56 7.08 12.29
N ALA A 68 -8.97 7.70 11.18
CA ALA A 68 -10.18 7.30 10.45
C ALA A 68 -10.09 5.84 9.95
N THR A 69 -8.93 5.44 9.43
CA THR A 69 -8.68 4.07 8.96
C THR A 69 -8.77 3.06 10.10
N LEU A 70 -8.24 3.40 11.28
CA LEU A 70 -8.30 2.54 12.47
C LEU A 70 -9.75 2.39 12.97
N LEU A 71 -10.53 3.47 12.99
CA LEU A 71 -11.95 3.41 13.33
C LEU A 71 -12.73 2.52 12.37
N GLU A 72 -12.54 2.68 11.06
CA GLU A 72 -13.15 1.82 10.04
C GLU A 72 -12.77 0.34 10.25
N ALA A 73 -11.52 0.06 10.58
CA ALA A 73 -11.08 -1.30 10.89
C ALA A 73 -11.81 -1.90 12.10
N ILE A 74 -12.05 -1.11 13.17
CA ILE A 74 -12.84 -1.56 14.31
C ILE A 74 -14.30 -1.80 13.92
N GLU A 75 -14.90 -0.93 13.10
CA GLU A 75 -16.28 -1.15 12.64
C GLU A 75 -16.41 -2.42 11.82
N ASN A 76 -15.44 -2.71 10.94
CA ASN A 76 -15.36 -3.95 10.19
C ASN A 76 -15.20 -5.19 11.11
N GLN A 77 -14.45 -5.08 12.21
CA GLN A 77 -14.34 -6.16 13.21
C GLN A 77 -15.69 -6.42 13.91
N LEU A 78 -16.44 -5.36 14.22
CA LEU A 78 -17.76 -5.48 14.83
C LEU A 78 -18.80 -6.07 13.86
N GLU A 79 -18.75 -5.69 12.59
CA GLU A 79 -19.65 -6.23 11.56
C GLU A 79 -19.35 -7.71 11.27
N SER A 80 -18.07 -8.07 11.16
CA SER A 80 -17.63 -9.46 10.96
C SER A 80 -17.78 -10.34 12.21
N GLY A 81 -17.82 -9.75 13.40
CA GLY A 81 -17.84 -10.46 14.67
C GLY A 81 -16.48 -11.06 15.08
N GLU A 82 -15.39 -10.69 14.38
CA GLU A 82 -14.04 -11.20 14.60
C GLU A 82 -13.06 -10.05 14.93
N PRO A 83 -12.34 -10.11 16.07
CA PRO A 83 -12.44 -11.11 17.13
C PRO A 83 -13.74 -10.93 17.95
N PRO A 84 -14.27 -11.99 18.58
CA PRO A 84 -15.45 -11.89 19.46
C PRO A 84 -15.20 -10.96 20.66
N ALA A 85 -13.93 -10.73 21.00
CA ALA A 85 -13.52 -9.75 22.01
C ALA A 85 -13.94 -8.31 21.65
N ALA A 86 -14.04 -7.94 20.36
CA ALA A 86 -14.41 -6.60 19.94
C ALA A 86 -15.84 -6.25 20.39
N GLN A 87 -16.82 -7.09 20.04
CA GLN A 87 -18.21 -6.90 20.46
C GLN A 87 -18.38 -6.96 21.97
N ALA A 88 -17.68 -7.89 22.64
CA ALA A 88 -17.72 -8.01 24.09
C ALA A 88 -17.18 -6.74 24.78
N THR A 89 -16.14 -6.12 24.21
CA THR A 89 -15.53 -4.89 24.72
C THR A 89 -16.46 -3.70 24.55
N LEU A 90 -17.07 -3.54 23.37
CA LEU A 90 -18.06 -2.49 23.13
C LEU A 90 -19.26 -2.62 24.09
N ASN A 91 -19.80 -3.83 24.25
CA ASN A 91 -20.91 -4.09 25.17
C ASN A 91 -20.53 -3.78 26.62
N LYS A 92 -19.30 -4.14 27.03
CA LYS A 92 -18.79 -3.83 28.37
C LYS A 92 -18.73 -2.32 28.57
N LEU A 93 -18.07 -1.58 27.68
CA LEU A 93 -17.85 -0.13 27.80
C LEU A 93 -19.17 0.64 27.84
N THR A 94 -20.09 0.32 26.93
CA THR A 94 -21.44 0.92 26.90
C THR A 94 -22.24 0.62 28.17
N LEU A 95 -22.08 -0.57 28.76
CA LEU A 95 -22.72 -0.91 30.03
C LEU A 95 -22.17 -0.10 31.22
N VAL A 96 -20.89 0.30 31.19
CA VAL A 96 -20.30 1.19 32.21
C VAL A 96 -20.64 2.67 31.98
N GLY A 97 -21.31 3.01 30.89
CA GLY A 97 -21.80 4.35 30.58
C GLY A 97 -20.95 5.15 29.60
N TYR A 98 -20.00 4.52 28.90
CA TYR A 98 -19.28 5.17 27.80
C TYR A 98 -20.16 5.23 26.55
N GLU A 99 -20.08 6.33 25.81
CA GLU A 99 -20.76 6.45 24.53
C GLU A 99 -20.13 5.49 23.50
N ARG A 100 -20.90 5.12 22.47
CA ARG A 100 -20.40 4.22 21.41
C ARG A 100 -19.16 4.79 20.74
N GLU A 101 -19.20 6.07 20.39
CA GLU A 101 -18.12 6.75 19.68
C GLU A 101 -16.82 6.74 20.50
N GLU A 102 -16.87 7.17 21.76
CA GLU A 102 -15.73 7.12 22.69
C GLU A 102 -15.21 5.69 22.89
N SER A 103 -16.10 4.70 22.94
CA SER A 103 -15.72 3.28 23.03
C SER A 103 -14.95 2.82 21.79
N LEU A 104 -15.36 3.25 20.60
CA LEU A 104 -14.66 2.93 19.36
C LEU A 104 -13.30 3.61 19.28
N GLU A 105 -13.20 4.87 19.73
CA GLU A 105 -11.92 5.58 19.80
C GLU A 105 -10.93 4.86 20.72
N MET A 106 -11.35 4.42 21.91
CA MET A 106 -10.52 3.62 22.81
C MET A 106 -10.09 2.29 22.18
N MET A 107 -10.99 1.62 21.45
CA MET A 107 -10.66 0.38 20.74
C MET A 107 -9.67 0.63 19.59
N ALA A 108 -9.79 1.75 18.87
CA ALA A 108 -8.86 2.15 17.82
C ALA A 108 -7.46 2.47 18.38
N LEU A 109 -7.37 3.10 19.56
CA LEU A 109 -6.08 3.31 20.25
C LEU A 109 -5.39 1.99 20.61
N VAL A 110 -6.15 0.99 21.06
CA VAL A 110 -5.61 -0.36 21.32
C VAL A 110 -5.08 -1.00 20.04
N LEU A 111 -5.81 -0.89 18.93
CA LEU A 111 -5.36 -1.39 17.63
C LEU A 111 -4.09 -0.67 17.16
N ALA A 112 -4.04 0.66 17.32
CA ALA A 112 -2.85 1.46 17.00
C ALA A 112 -1.62 1.02 17.80
N ASN A 113 -1.76 0.76 19.11
CA ASN A 113 -0.66 0.29 19.95
C ASN A 113 -0.11 -1.07 19.47
N GLU A 114 -0.99 -2.00 19.07
CA GLU A 114 -0.55 -3.28 18.54
C GLU A 114 0.14 -3.14 17.18
N ILE A 115 -0.38 -2.30 16.27
CA ILE A 115 0.27 -2.01 14.98
C ILE A 115 1.63 -1.34 15.19
N GLN A 116 1.72 -0.39 16.12
CA GLN A 116 2.98 0.29 16.44
C GLN A 116 4.00 -0.71 17.00
N SER A 117 3.58 -1.59 17.91
CA SER A 117 4.45 -2.65 18.47
C SER A 117 4.89 -3.63 17.39
N MET A 118 3.98 -4.04 16.50
CA MET A 118 4.23 -4.90 15.35
C MET A 118 5.33 -4.32 14.46
N LEU A 119 5.24 -3.02 14.14
CA LEU A 119 6.21 -2.31 13.30
C LEU A 119 7.54 -2.06 14.02
N ALA A 120 7.50 -1.68 15.30
CA ALA A 120 8.70 -1.37 16.08
C ALA A 120 9.56 -2.62 16.35
N GLU A 121 8.91 -3.76 16.55
CA GLU A 121 9.58 -5.05 16.83
C GLU A 121 9.83 -5.88 15.56
N ASP A 122 9.41 -5.40 14.37
CA ASP A 122 9.44 -6.13 13.10
C ASP A 122 8.88 -7.56 13.20
N ARG A 123 7.68 -7.66 13.79
CA ARG A 123 7.01 -8.93 14.08
C ARG A 123 5.64 -9.00 13.38
N PRO A 124 5.02 -10.18 13.22
CA PRO A 124 3.63 -10.25 12.79
C PRO A 124 2.66 -9.74 13.89
N PHE A 125 1.44 -9.37 13.46
CA PHE A 125 0.36 -8.97 14.35
C PHE A 125 0.02 -10.08 15.36
N ASP A 126 -0.07 -9.74 16.65
CA ASP A 126 -0.40 -10.68 17.72
C ASP A 126 -1.86 -10.51 18.14
N ALA A 127 -2.71 -11.38 17.60
CA ALA A 127 -4.14 -11.38 17.92
C ALA A 127 -4.43 -11.65 19.40
N ALA A 128 -3.64 -12.48 20.07
CA ALA A 128 -3.86 -12.80 21.48
C ALA A 128 -3.53 -11.63 22.40
N ARG A 129 -2.45 -10.89 22.08
CA ARG A 129 -2.10 -9.64 22.76
C ARG A 129 -3.17 -8.58 22.51
N TYR A 130 -3.58 -8.37 21.25
CA TYR A 130 -4.63 -7.42 20.90
C TYR A 130 -5.95 -7.70 21.65
N GLU A 131 -6.41 -8.94 21.67
CA GLU A 131 -7.62 -9.29 22.41
C GLU A 131 -7.50 -9.06 23.92
N SER A 132 -6.31 -9.27 24.49
CA SER A 132 -6.05 -9.03 25.91
C SER A 132 -6.13 -7.54 26.22
N LEU A 133 -5.58 -6.69 25.35
CA LEU A 133 -5.67 -5.23 25.46
C LEU A 133 -7.12 -4.73 25.33
N LEU A 134 -7.88 -5.23 24.36
CA LEU A 134 -9.31 -4.88 24.22
C LEU A 134 -10.09 -5.20 25.51
N ARG A 135 -9.84 -6.36 26.11
CA ARG A 135 -10.48 -6.75 27.38
C ARG A 135 -10.05 -5.90 28.57
N ALA A 136 -8.89 -5.25 28.53
CA ALA A 136 -8.40 -4.36 29.57
C ALA A 136 -9.05 -2.96 29.57
N LEU A 137 -9.66 -2.54 28.46
CA LEU A 137 -10.36 -1.25 28.39
C LEU A 137 -11.36 -1.07 29.55
N PRO A 138 -11.48 0.12 30.15
CA PRO A 138 -11.03 1.42 29.66
C PRO A 138 -9.56 1.78 29.98
N GLU A 139 -8.78 0.88 30.58
CA GLU A 139 -7.36 1.11 30.78
C GLU A 139 -6.62 1.05 29.43
N LEU A 140 -6.06 2.19 29.00
CA LEU A 140 -5.35 2.32 27.74
C LEU A 140 -3.91 1.79 27.86
N PRO A 141 -3.36 1.19 26.81
CA PRO A 141 -1.96 0.79 26.78
C PRO A 141 -1.03 2.02 26.80
N GLU A 142 0.09 1.90 27.52
CA GLU A 142 1.18 2.89 27.54
C GLU A 142 2.06 2.84 26.27
#